data_AF-A0A398CP66-F1
#
_entry.id   AF-A0A398CP66-F1
#
_cell.length_a   1.000
_cell.length_b   1.000
_cell.length_c   1.000
_cell.angle_alpha   90.00
_cell.angle_beta   90.00
_cell.angle_gamma   90.00
#
_symmetry.space_group_name_H-M   'P 1'
#
loop_
_entity.id
_entity.type
_entity.pdbx_description
1 polymer ?
#
loop_
_entity_poly.entity_id
_entity_poly.type
_entity_poly.pdbx_seq_one_letter_code
_entity_poly.pdbx_strand_id
1 'polypeptide(L)'
;MASDLSLYNVRTDLALEAKELATPPGGGDLPGVWSEEESGGGITVSRMHIQTEEGAQKIGKMIGHYVTLDVPELRRGDTDLQDKVATAFAKEFEAFLSRIGIDKTKSVLVVGLGNSNVTPDALGPLVVENIMVTRQFFELMPDQVSPGYRPVSAVAPGVLGTTGIESSDIVFGIAQKSSPDLIIAVDALAAKSLERVNTTIQIADTGIHPGSGIGNKRRGLTKDILGVPVIGIGVPTVVYASTIVNNTMDLVFGHMKKHTEKTGALFGVFGDMQENERLGLVKEVLQPLGHDLLVTPKEIDKFIEDIANVIASGLNAALHEAVDTDNVAAFTH
;
A
#
# COMPACT_ATOMS: atom_id res chain seq x y z
N MET A 1 -24.75 -8.64 -25.38
CA MET A 1 -24.43 -7.54 -24.45
C MET A 1 -22.93 -7.53 -24.32
N ALA A 2 -22.24 -6.49 -24.78
CA ALA A 2 -20.79 -6.40 -24.58
C ALA A 2 -20.55 -6.28 -23.07
N SER A 3 -19.90 -7.27 -22.48
CA SER A 3 -19.45 -7.20 -21.09
C SER A 3 -18.56 -5.97 -20.94
N ASP A 4 -18.82 -5.15 -19.92
CA ASP A 4 -17.96 -4.03 -19.59
C ASP A 4 -16.63 -4.58 -19.05
N LEU A 5 -15.65 -4.74 -19.94
CA LEU A 5 -14.34 -5.31 -19.65
C LEU A 5 -13.48 -4.41 -18.74
N SER A 6 -13.92 -3.17 -18.43
CA SER A 6 -13.16 -2.20 -17.64
C SER A 6 -12.94 -2.63 -16.18
N LEU A 7 -13.85 -3.43 -15.61
CA LEU A 7 -13.71 -4.06 -14.29
C LEU A 7 -12.61 -5.14 -14.24
N TYR A 8 -12.10 -5.55 -15.41
CA TYR A 8 -11.30 -6.77 -15.54
C TYR A 8 -9.87 -6.54 -16.04
N ASN A 9 -9.52 -5.28 -16.35
CA ASN A 9 -8.13 -4.86 -16.54
C ASN A 9 -7.29 -5.26 -15.33
N VAL A 10 -6.04 -5.64 -15.59
CA VAL A 10 -5.03 -5.87 -14.56
C VAL A 10 -4.91 -4.60 -13.71
N ARG A 11 -5.39 -4.64 -12.47
CA ARG A 11 -5.30 -3.54 -11.52
C ARG A 11 -4.31 -3.91 -10.44
N THR A 12 -3.36 -3.02 -10.21
CA THR A 12 -2.44 -3.05 -9.10
C THR A 12 -2.62 -1.79 -8.28
N ASP A 13 -2.57 -1.91 -6.95
CA ASP A 13 -2.53 -0.75 -6.07
C ASP A 13 -1.12 -0.14 -5.96
N LEU A 14 -0.10 -0.87 -6.39
CA LEU A 14 1.29 -0.41 -6.35
C LEU A 14 1.66 0.46 -7.56
N ALA A 15 2.29 1.59 -7.27
CA ALA A 15 2.74 2.57 -8.26
C ALA A 15 3.95 2.04 -9.05
N LEU A 16 4.83 1.27 -8.39
CA LEU A 16 5.97 0.62 -9.03
C LEU A 16 5.52 -0.44 -10.06
N GLU A 17 4.57 -1.32 -9.69
CA GLU A 17 4.01 -2.30 -10.63
C GLU A 17 3.29 -1.60 -11.81
N ALA A 18 2.56 -0.53 -11.54
CA ALA A 18 1.88 0.24 -12.59
C ALA A 18 2.89 0.85 -13.60
N LYS A 19 4.02 1.36 -13.09
CA LYS A 19 5.12 1.85 -13.93
C LYS A 19 5.74 0.73 -14.76
N GLU A 20 6.01 -0.43 -14.17
CA GLU A 20 6.57 -1.60 -14.86
C GLU A 20 5.67 -2.05 -16.02
N LEU A 21 4.35 -2.06 -15.81
CA LEU A 21 3.37 -2.41 -16.84
C LEU A 21 3.27 -1.36 -17.95
N ALA A 22 3.44 -0.08 -17.62
CA ALA A 22 3.37 1.01 -18.59
C ALA A 22 4.68 1.18 -19.41
N THR A 23 5.78 0.58 -18.95
CA THR A 23 7.09 0.70 -19.59
C THR A 23 7.21 -0.26 -20.79
N PRO A 24 7.54 0.23 -22.00
CA PRO A 24 7.65 -0.63 -23.19
C PRO A 24 8.74 -1.71 -23.08
N PRO A 25 8.60 -2.85 -23.78
CA PRO A 25 9.68 -3.83 -23.91
C PRO A 25 10.89 -3.19 -24.61
N GLY A 26 11.99 -2.99 -23.86
CA GLY A 26 13.17 -2.27 -24.32
C GLY A 26 13.58 -1.10 -23.41
N GLY A 27 12.75 -0.74 -22.43
CA GLY A 27 13.00 0.36 -21.51
C GLY A 27 12.73 1.73 -22.12
N GLY A 28 12.85 2.78 -21.30
CA GLY A 28 12.68 4.17 -21.72
C GLY A 28 11.97 5.02 -20.67
N ASP A 29 12.21 6.33 -20.70
CA ASP A 29 11.54 7.26 -19.80
C ASP A 29 10.06 7.41 -20.17
N LEU A 30 9.20 7.42 -19.16
CA LEU A 30 7.79 7.71 -19.32
C LEU A 30 7.61 9.24 -19.24
N PRO A 31 7.12 9.90 -20.31
CA PRO A 31 6.88 11.34 -20.27
C PRO A 31 6.01 11.75 -19.07
N GLY A 32 6.45 12.79 -18.36
CA GLY A 32 5.72 13.32 -17.20
C GLY A 32 5.83 12.47 -15.93
N VAL A 33 6.77 11.52 -15.89
CA VAL A 33 7.05 10.67 -14.73
C VAL A 33 8.55 10.72 -14.44
N TRP A 34 8.90 11.21 -13.26
CA TRP A 34 10.26 11.12 -12.75
C TRP A 34 10.37 9.93 -11.79
N SER A 35 11.51 9.24 -11.80
CA SER A 35 11.76 8.17 -10.85
C SER A 35 13.24 8.00 -10.56
N GLU A 36 13.56 7.62 -9.33
CA GLU A 36 14.89 7.16 -8.91
C GLU A 36 14.77 5.90 -8.05
N GLU A 37 15.85 5.13 -8.01
CA GLU A 37 15.94 3.91 -7.22
C GLU A 37 17.28 3.89 -6.48
N GLU A 38 17.22 3.50 -5.21
CA GLU A 38 18.37 3.36 -4.34
C GLU A 38 18.28 2.01 -3.62
N SER A 39 19.28 1.15 -3.80
CA SER A 39 19.35 -0.15 -3.13
C SER A 39 20.49 -0.19 -2.12
N GLY A 40 20.21 -0.66 -0.91
CA GLY A 40 21.20 -0.80 0.15
C GLY A 40 20.68 -1.65 1.31
N GLY A 41 21.54 -2.48 1.90
CA GLY A 41 21.18 -3.23 3.12
C GLY A 41 20.02 -4.21 2.98
N GLY A 42 19.71 -4.70 1.77
CA GLY A 42 18.56 -5.58 1.51
C GLY A 42 17.22 -4.85 1.33
N ILE A 43 17.25 -3.52 1.25
CA ILE A 43 16.10 -2.64 1.03
C ILE A 43 16.32 -1.92 -0.30
N THR A 44 15.32 -1.96 -1.18
CA THR A 44 15.30 -1.13 -2.38
C THR A 44 14.24 -0.06 -2.23
N VAL A 45 14.65 1.21 -2.28
CA VAL A 45 13.77 2.37 -2.20
C VAL A 45 13.59 2.92 -3.61
N SER A 46 12.38 2.84 -4.12
CA SER A 46 11.97 3.49 -5.37
C SER A 46 11.17 4.74 -5.05
N ARG A 47 11.57 5.89 -5.59
CA ARG A 47 10.84 7.15 -5.47
C ARG A 47 10.34 7.54 -6.84
N MET A 48 9.09 7.93 -6.93
CA MET A 48 8.43 8.29 -8.19
C MET A 48 7.59 9.55 -8.01
N HIS A 49 7.62 10.43 -9.01
CA HIS A 49 6.78 11.62 -9.08
C HIS A 49 6.07 11.64 -10.42
N ILE A 50 4.74 11.48 -10.37
CA ILE A 50 3.87 11.64 -11.53
C ILE A 50 3.49 13.12 -11.59
N GLN A 51 3.98 13.84 -12.61
CA GLN A 51 3.92 15.30 -12.68
C GLN A 51 2.81 15.82 -13.61
N THR A 52 2.32 14.98 -14.52
CA THR A 52 1.41 15.40 -15.58
C THR A 52 0.23 14.44 -15.71
N GLU A 53 -0.87 14.96 -16.25
CA GLU A 53 -2.08 14.17 -16.53
C GLU A 53 -1.82 13.06 -17.56
N GLU A 54 -0.96 13.32 -18.56
CA GLU A 54 -0.53 12.31 -19.53
C GLU A 54 0.19 11.14 -18.82
N GLY A 55 1.12 11.45 -17.92
CA GLY A 55 1.81 10.44 -17.11
C GLY A 55 0.84 9.66 -16.21
N ALA A 56 -0.11 10.37 -15.58
CA ALA A 56 -1.14 9.78 -14.74
C ALA A 56 -2.03 8.79 -15.52
N GLN A 57 -2.48 9.17 -16.71
CA GLN A 57 -3.29 8.32 -17.59
C GLN A 57 -2.51 7.11 -18.10
N LYS A 58 -1.24 7.29 -18.45
CA LYS A 58 -0.37 6.22 -18.97
C LYS A 58 -0.03 5.18 -17.90
N ILE A 59 0.25 5.62 -16.68
CA ILE A 59 0.51 4.71 -15.54
C ILE A 59 -0.78 4.16 -14.94
N GLY A 60 -1.89 4.91 -15.03
CA GLY A 60 -3.13 4.57 -14.32
C GLY A 60 -3.06 4.89 -12.83
N LYS A 61 -2.31 5.93 -12.45
CA LYS A 61 -2.14 6.40 -11.06
C LYS A 61 -2.30 7.92 -11.01
N MET A 62 -2.66 8.45 -9.84
CA MET A 62 -2.87 9.88 -9.66
C MET A 62 -1.56 10.66 -9.75
N ILE A 63 -1.65 11.94 -10.13
CA ILE A 63 -0.53 12.88 -10.04
C ILE A 63 -0.15 13.03 -8.57
N GLY A 64 1.14 12.90 -8.27
CA GLY A 64 1.66 12.95 -6.91
C GLY A 64 2.99 12.22 -6.73
N HIS A 65 3.40 12.14 -5.48
CA HIS A 65 4.62 11.52 -5.03
C HIS A 65 4.33 10.12 -4.48
N TYR A 66 5.19 9.18 -4.86
CA TYR A 66 5.14 7.80 -4.43
C TYR A 66 6.53 7.39 -3.94
N VAL A 67 6.58 6.67 -2.82
CA VAL A 67 7.79 6.00 -2.34
C VAL A 67 7.43 4.55 -2.09
N THR A 68 8.26 3.64 -2.57
CA THR A 68 8.07 2.20 -2.42
C THR A 68 9.33 1.61 -1.82
N LEU A 69 9.21 0.99 -0.65
CA LEU A 69 10.25 0.18 -0.04
C LEU A 69 9.98 -1.27 -0.44
N ASP A 70 10.89 -1.89 -1.17
CA ASP A 70 10.82 -3.30 -1.54
C ASP A 70 11.91 -4.09 -0.79
N VAL A 71 11.47 -5.04 0.02
CA VAL A 71 12.29 -5.79 0.97
C VAL A 71 11.93 -7.27 0.87
N PRO A 72 12.48 -8.01 -0.12
CA PRO A 72 12.09 -9.40 -0.39
C PRO A 72 12.14 -10.34 0.82
N GLU A 73 13.10 -10.08 1.71
CA GLU A 73 13.40 -10.88 2.90
C GLU A 73 12.50 -10.55 4.10
N LEU A 74 11.70 -9.48 4.04
CA LEU A 74 10.82 -9.04 5.13
C LEU A 74 9.81 -10.13 5.56
N ARG A 75 9.36 -10.94 4.60
CA ARG A 75 8.46 -12.09 4.82
C ARG A 75 9.02 -13.16 5.77
N ARG A 76 10.33 -13.16 6.04
CA ARG A 76 10.97 -14.15 6.92
C ARG A 76 10.84 -13.80 8.40
N GLY A 77 10.40 -12.59 8.74
CA GLY A 77 10.20 -12.14 10.12
C GLY A 77 11.52 -12.01 10.91
N ASP A 78 12.58 -11.54 10.25
CA ASP A 78 13.88 -11.27 10.88
C ASP A 78 13.83 -9.90 11.59
N THR A 79 14.02 -9.89 12.91
CA THR A 79 13.88 -8.68 13.74
C THR A 79 14.92 -7.61 13.40
N ASP A 80 16.18 -7.99 13.15
CA ASP A 80 17.23 -7.03 12.79
C ASP A 80 16.92 -6.34 11.44
N LEU A 81 16.31 -7.08 10.51
CA LEU A 81 15.84 -6.52 9.25
C LEU A 81 14.63 -5.60 9.48
N GLN A 82 13.68 -5.99 10.34
CA GLN A 82 12.51 -5.16 10.67
C GLN A 82 12.94 -3.79 11.22
N ASP A 83 13.93 -3.74 12.12
CA ASP A 83 14.46 -2.49 12.68
C ASP A 83 15.11 -1.62 11.60
N LYS A 84 15.86 -2.23 10.67
CA LYS A 84 16.43 -1.52 9.51
C LYS A 84 15.34 -0.97 8.60
N VAL A 85 14.26 -1.72 8.38
CA VAL A 85 13.12 -1.28 7.56
C VAL A 85 12.37 -0.15 8.26
N ALA A 86 12.15 -0.22 9.57
CA ALA A 86 11.53 0.86 10.33
C ALA A 86 12.38 2.14 10.26
N THR A 87 13.70 2.02 10.38
CA THR A 87 14.65 3.14 10.23
C THR A 87 14.62 3.74 8.83
N ALA A 88 14.66 2.90 7.79
CA ALA A 88 14.59 3.34 6.40
C ALA A 88 13.23 3.99 6.10
N PHE A 89 12.14 3.41 6.58
CA PHE A 89 10.81 3.97 6.47
C PHE A 89 10.72 5.34 7.15
N ALA A 90 11.22 5.48 8.39
CA ALA A 90 11.19 6.74 9.12
C ALA A 90 11.93 7.86 8.36
N LYS A 91 13.13 7.56 7.86
CA LYS A 91 13.93 8.48 7.05
C LYS A 91 13.20 8.90 5.77
N GLU A 92 12.65 7.95 5.03
CA GLU A 92 11.90 8.26 3.81
C GLU A 92 10.62 9.04 4.12
N PHE A 93 9.94 8.73 5.23
CA PHE A 93 8.72 9.43 5.64
C PHE A 93 8.98 10.86 6.09
N GLU A 94 10.06 11.13 6.84
CA GLU A 94 10.46 12.50 7.22
C GLU A 94 10.82 13.34 5.98
N ALA A 95 11.58 12.75 5.04
CA ALA A 95 11.89 13.37 3.76
C ALA A 95 10.61 13.61 2.92
N PHE A 96 9.66 12.68 2.99
CA PHE A 96 8.37 12.79 2.31
C PHE A 96 7.53 13.96 2.85
N LEU A 97 7.40 14.08 4.18
CA LEU A 97 6.71 15.20 4.84
C LEU A 97 7.33 16.55 4.45
N SER A 98 8.66 16.61 4.46
CA SER A 98 9.40 17.81 4.06
C SER A 98 9.13 18.19 2.59
N ARG A 99 9.10 17.20 1.69
CA ARG A 99 8.83 17.39 0.26
C ARG A 99 7.45 17.95 -0.02
N ILE A 100 6.44 17.53 0.75
CA ILE A 100 5.06 18.02 0.60
C ILE A 100 4.75 19.25 1.47
N GLY A 101 5.74 19.79 2.19
CA GLY A 101 5.63 21.03 2.97
C GLY A 101 4.89 20.90 4.30
N ILE A 102 4.89 19.71 4.93
CA ILE A 102 4.33 19.50 6.27
C ILE A 102 5.41 19.71 7.33
N ASP A 103 5.27 20.76 8.11
CA ASP A 103 6.16 21.10 9.22
C ASP A 103 6.03 20.13 10.42
N LYS A 104 7.07 20.09 11.26
CA LYS A 104 7.16 19.19 12.42
C LYS A 104 6.14 19.48 13.53
N THR A 105 5.60 20.69 13.58
CA THR A 105 4.60 21.11 14.58
C THR A 105 3.15 20.82 14.18
N LYS A 106 2.93 20.41 12.93
CA LYS A 106 1.60 20.22 12.35
C LYS A 106 0.86 19.04 12.96
N SER A 107 -0.44 19.21 13.21
CA SER A 107 -1.28 18.18 13.81
C SER A 107 -1.60 17.05 12.83
N VAL A 108 -1.56 15.82 13.33
CA VAL A 108 -1.70 14.61 12.51
C VAL A 108 -2.84 13.75 13.03
N LEU A 109 -3.65 13.25 12.11
CA LEU A 109 -4.62 12.18 12.36
C LEU A 109 -4.19 10.92 11.60
N VAL A 110 -3.78 9.89 12.33
CA VAL A 110 -3.52 8.56 11.77
C VAL A 110 -4.84 7.78 11.70
N VAL A 111 -5.14 7.22 10.54
CA VAL A 111 -6.36 6.47 10.28
C VAL A 111 -5.98 5.05 9.86
N GLY A 112 -6.32 4.08 10.70
CA GLY A 112 -6.11 2.66 10.43
C GLY A 112 -7.32 2.06 9.70
N LEU A 113 -7.24 1.93 8.39
CA LEU A 113 -8.29 1.30 7.58
C LEU A 113 -8.20 -0.22 7.62
N GLY A 114 -9.36 -0.86 7.49
CA GLY A 114 -9.48 -2.32 7.41
C GLY A 114 -10.39 -2.92 8.46
N ASN A 115 -10.56 -4.23 8.39
CA ASN A 115 -11.38 -5.02 9.29
C ASN A 115 -10.51 -5.89 10.21
N SER A 116 -10.48 -5.57 11.51
CA SER A 116 -9.74 -6.36 12.52
C SER A 116 -10.17 -7.83 12.60
N ASN A 117 -11.35 -8.19 12.09
CA ASN A 117 -11.83 -9.58 12.05
C ASN A 117 -11.32 -10.38 10.84
N VAL A 118 -10.63 -9.73 9.89
CA VAL A 118 -10.07 -10.36 8.69
C VAL A 118 -8.56 -10.13 8.74
N THR A 119 -7.80 -11.16 9.11
CA THR A 119 -6.35 -11.07 9.35
C THR A 119 -5.56 -10.31 8.28
N PRO A 120 -5.65 -10.62 6.97
CA PRO A 120 -4.90 -9.87 5.95
C PRO A 120 -5.35 -8.41 5.78
N ASP A 121 -6.49 -8.03 6.34
CA ASP A 121 -7.10 -6.69 6.28
C ASP A 121 -7.00 -5.95 7.64
N ALA A 122 -6.34 -6.54 8.65
CA ALA A 122 -6.26 -5.99 10.00
C ALA A 122 -5.09 -5.01 10.19
N LEU A 123 -4.30 -4.75 9.13
CA LEU A 123 -3.09 -3.95 9.20
C LEU A 123 -3.30 -2.55 9.79
N GLY A 124 -4.27 -1.78 9.24
CA GLY A 124 -4.50 -0.41 9.71
C GLY A 124 -4.86 -0.34 11.19
N PRO A 125 -5.86 -1.12 11.68
CA PRO A 125 -6.16 -1.22 13.11
C PRO A 125 -4.94 -1.54 13.97
N LEU A 126 -4.11 -2.53 13.58
CA LEU A 126 -2.92 -2.92 14.34
C LEU A 126 -1.83 -1.85 14.35
N VAL A 127 -1.68 -1.09 13.25
CA VAL A 127 -0.78 0.07 13.24
C VAL A 127 -1.28 1.11 14.24
N VAL A 128 -2.58 1.44 14.23
CA VAL A 128 -3.17 2.42 15.16
C VAL A 128 -2.99 2.03 16.62
N GLU A 129 -3.05 0.76 16.96
CA GLU A 129 -2.81 0.26 18.32
C GLU A 129 -1.39 0.56 18.84
N ASN A 130 -0.42 0.71 17.93
CA ASN A 130 1.00 0.94 18.22
C ASN A 130 1.46 2.38 17.99
N ILE A 131 0.56 3.29 17.60
CA ILE A 131 0.90 4.71 17.42
C ILE A 131 0.95 5.43 18.77
N MET A 132 2.00 6.23 18.96
CA MET A 132 2.09 7.14 20.10
C MET A 132 1.10 8.30 19.94
N VAL A 133 -0.02 8.22 20.66
CA VAL A 133 -1.06 9.26 20.64
C VAL A 133 -0.75 10.35 21.66
N THR A 134 -0.61 11.59 21.20
CA THR A 134 -0.14 12.73 22.01
C THR A 134 -1.07 13.94 22.00
N ARG A 135 -2.04 14.02 21.07
CA ARG A 135 -2.92 15.19 20.88
C ARG A 135 -3.58 15.66 22.18
N GLN A 136 -4.06 14.74 23.01
CA GLN A 136 -4.73 15.03 24.28
C GLN A 136 -3.85 15.84 25.25
N PHE A 137 -2.53 15.65 25.23
CA PHE A 137 -1.62 16.41 26.10
C PHE A 137 -1.49 17.86 25.62
N PHE A 138 -1.47 18.09 24.31
CA PHE A 138 -1.49 19.45 23.74
C PHE A 138 -2.80 20.18 24.02
N GLU A 139 -3.94 19.47 24.02
CA GLU A 139 -5.25 20.09 24.27
C GLU A 139 -5.53 20.32 25.77
N LEU A 140 -5.16 19.38 26.63
CA LEU A 140 -5.51 19.42 28.06
C LEU A 140 -4.40 20.01 28.94
N MET A 141 -3.14 19.85 28.55
CA MET A 141 -1.96 20.15 29.38
C MET A 141 -0.79 20.73 28.55
N PRO A 142 -1.02 21.80 27.75
CA PRO A 142 -0.04 22.29 26.78
C PRO A 142 1.32 22.65 27.40
N ASP A 143 1.33 23.18 28.62
CA ASP A 143 2.56 23.59 29.32
C ASP A 143 3.43 22.41 29.81
N GLN A 144 2.93 21.17 29.72
CA GLN A 144 3.62 19.95 30.17
C GLN A 144 4.15 19.10 29.02
N VAL A 145 3.96 19.53 27.76
CA VAL A 145 4.48 18.80 26.61
C VAL A 145 5.94 19.19 26.38
N SER A 146 6.83 18.21 26.51
CA SER A 146 8.24 18.40 26.19
C SER A 146 8.45 18.76 24.71
N PRO A 147 9.51 19.50 24.36
CA PRO A 147 9.90 19.71 22.97
C PRO A 147 10.13 18.40 22.22
N GLY A 148 9.95 18.43 20.90
CA GLY A 148 10.18 17.28 20.02
C GLY A 148 8.99 16.35 19.86
N TYR A 149 7.87 16.57 20.56
CA TYR A 149 6.62 15.86 20.28
C TYR A 149 5.75 16.63 19.30
N ARG A 150 5.06 15.91 18.42
CA ARG A 150 4.03 16.42 17.52
C ARG A 150 2.63 16.05 18.06
N PRO A 151 1.58 16.88 17.89
CA PRO A 151 0.21 16.50 18.24
C PRO A 151 -0.34 15.45 17.26
N VAL A 152 -0.35 14.19 17.70
CA VAL A 152 -0.82 13.03 16.93
C VAL A 152 -2.07 12.46 17.58
N SER A 153 -3.09 12.23 16.77
CA SER A 153 -4.31 11.47 17.11
C SER A 153 -4.43 10.27 16.20
N ALA A 154 -5.08 9.21 16.66
CA ALA A 154 -5.26 7.99 15.87
C ALA A 154 -6.69 7.44 16.00
N VAL A 155 -7.19 6.82 14.94
CA VAL A 155 -8.50 6.15 14.93
C VAL A 155 -8.54 4.99 13.94
N ALA A 156 -9.16 3.89 14.34
CA ALA A 156 -9.55 2.80 13.44
C ALA A 156 -11.08 2.83 13.28
N PRO A 157 -11.63 3.34 12.16
CA PRO A 157 -13.08 3.55 12.01
C PRO A 157 -13.89 2.26 11.86
N GLY A 158 -13.23 1.12 11.66
CA GLY A 158 -13.88 -0.14 11.29
C GLY A 158 -14.40 -0.13 9.86
N VAL A 159 -15.30 -1.06 9.55
CA VAL A 159 -15.86 -1.27 8.21
C VAL A 159 -17.38 -1.15 8.21
N LEU A 160 -17.97 -0.85 7.05
CA LEU A 160 -19.42 -0.71 6.86
C LEU A 160 -20.22 -1.86 7.50
N GLY A 161 -19.72 -3.10 7.40
CA GLY A 161 -20.40 -4.27 7.93
C GLY A 161 -20.56 -4.30 9.45
N THR A 162 -19.71 -3.58 10.20
CA THR A 162 -19.78 -3.51 11.67
C THR A 162 -20.38 -2.21 12.17
N THR A 163 -20.19 -1.10 11.44
CA THR A 163 -20.61 0.23 11.88
C THR A 163 -21.92 0.70 11.24
N GLY A 164 -22.28 0.19 10.07
CA GLY A 164 -23.36 0.72 9.23
C GLY A 164 -23.04 2.08 8.57
N ILE A 165 -21.81 2.59 8.71
CA ILE A 165 -21.36 3.85 8.14
C ILE A 165 -20.07 3.58 7.34
N GLU A 166 -19.94 4.15 6.15
CA GLU A 166 -18.72 4.04 5.37
C GLU A 166 -17.52 4.64 6.14
N SER A 167 -16.38 3.95 6.12
CA SER A 167 -15.18 4.37 6.84
C SER A 167 -14.74 5.78 6.42
N SER A 168 -14.94 6.15 5.16
CA SER A 168 -14.64 7.49 4.64
C SER A 168 -15.54 8.59 5.23
N ASP A 169 -16.81 8.30 5.49
CA ASP A 169 -17.73 9.25 6.13
C ASP A 169 -17.40 9.42 7.62
N ILE A 170 -17.02 8.33 8.31
CA ILE A 170 -16.55 8.41 9.71
C ILE A 170 -15.31 9.30 9.78
N VAL A 171 -14.31 9.04 8.92
CA VAL A 171 -13.06 9.81 8.88
C VAL A 171 -13.32 11.26 8.51
N PHE A 172 -14.21 11.53 7.55
CA PHE A 172 -14.63 12.89 7.21
C PHE A 172 -15.25 13.62 8.40
N GLY A 173 -16.15 12.97 9.14
CA GLY A 173 -16.76 13.54 10.34
C GLY A 173 -15.73 13.86 11.43
N ILE A 174 -14.77 12.96 11.64
CA ILE A 174 -13.66 13.18 12.58
C ILE A 174 -12.79 14.35 12.11
N ALA A 175 -12.38 14.38 10.84
CA ALA A 175 -11.52 15.42 10.29
C ALA A 175 -12.19 16.81 10.37
N GLN A 176 -13.49 16.92 10.07
CA GLN A 176 -14.27 18.15 10.24
C GLN A 176 -14.24 18.66 11.67
N LYS A 177 -14.37 17.75 12.66
CA LYS A 177 -14.43 18.14 14.06
C LYS A 177 -13.06 18.41 14.66
N SER A 178 -12.07 17.62 14.29
CA SER A 178 -10.74 17.62 14.91
C SER A 178 -9.73 18.51 14.17
N SER A 179 -10.05 18.89 12.92
CA SER A 179 -9.28 19.81 12.06
C SER A 179 -7.77 19.52 12.04
N PRO A 180 -7.35 18.29 11.69
CA PRO A 180 -5.92 17.97 11.60
C PRO A 180 -5.30 18.71 10.41
N ASP A 181 -4.00 19.00 10.49
CA ASP A 181 -3.25 19.59 9.37
C ASP A 181 -2.84 18.53 8.32
N LEU A 182 -2.76 17.26 8.73
CA LEU A 182 -2.43 16.11 7.89
C LEU A 182 -3.20 14.87 8.34
N ILE A 183 -3.66 14.08 7.38
CA ILE A 183 -4.20 12.74 7.62
C ILE A 183 -3.23 11.71 7.05
N ILE A 184 -2.90 10.68 7.83
CA ILE A 184 -2.13 9.52 7.39
C ILE A 184 -3.07 8.33 7.40
N ALA A 185 -3.47 7.81 6.24
CA ALA A 185 -4.28 6.61 6.12
C ALA A 185 -3.36 5.40 5.94
N VAL A 186 -3.58 4.34 6.70
CA VAL A 186 -2.84 3.07 6.59
C VAL A 186 -3.83 1.98 6.20
N ASP A 187 -3.55 1.25 5.12
CA ASP A 187 -4.45 0.24 4.55
C ASP A 187 -3.69 -1.00 4.07
N ALA A 188 -4.39 -2.14 4.05
CA ALA A 188 -3.91 -3.32 3.34
C ALA A 188 -4.23 -3.21 1.84
N LEU A 189 -3.28 -3.56 0.98
CA LEU A 189 -3.40 -3.48 -0.48
C LEU A 189 -3.44 -4.86 -1.13
N ALA A 190 -3.84 -4.90 -2.40
CA ALA A 190 -3.66 -6.06 -3.26
C ALA A 190 -2.48 -5.86 -4.24
N ALA A 191 -1.59 -6.86 -4.34
CA ALA A 191 -0.51 -6.89 -5.33
C ALA A 191 -0.92 -7.63 -6.62
N LYS A 192 -0.25 -7.33 -7.74
CA LYS A 192 -0.26 -8.17 -8.94
C LYS A 192 0.83 -9.25 -8.87
N SER A 193 1.96 -8.99 -8.22
CA SER A 193 3.00 -10.01 -8.07
C SER A 193 2.93 -10.69 -6.71
N LEU A 194 3.01 -12.02 -6.72
CA LEU A 194 3.20 -12.80 -5.49
C LEU A 194 4.52 -12.44 -4.80
N GLU A 195 5.50 -11.97 -5.55
CA GLU A 195 6.79 -11.54 -5.02
C GLU A 195 6.68 -10.27 -4.18
N ARG A 196 5.64 -9.45 -4.36
CA ARG A 196 5.41 -8.20 -3.62
C ARG A 196 4.49 -8.35 -2.41
N VAL A 197 3.78 -9.47 -2.31
CA VAL A 197 3.00 -9.79 -1.12
C VAL A 197 3.95 -9.95 0.06
N ASN A 198 3.69 -9.18 1.11
CA ASN A 198 4.43 -9.19 2.37
C ASN A 198 5.89 -8.75 2.27
N THR A 199 6.25 -7.95 1.26
CA THR A 199 7.63 -7.43 1.10
C THR A 199 7.70 -5.97 0.72
N THR A 200 6.56 -5.35 0.40
CA THR A 200 6.54 -4.00 -0.13
C THR A 200 5.74 -3.08 0.80
N ILE A 201 6.27 -1.89 1.08
CA ILE A 201 5.55 -0.79 1.72
C ILE A 201 5.49 0.37 0.74
N GLN A 202 4.30 0.92 0.49
CA GLN A 202 4.10 2.07 -0.37
C GLN A 202 3.60 3.27 0.42
N ILE A 203 4.17 4.44 0.16
CA ILE A 203 3.76 5.74 0.68
C ILE A 203 3.33 6.60 -0.53
N ALA A 204 2.21 7.31 -0.43
CA ALA A 204 1.73 8.22 -1.47
C ALA A 204 1.01 9.44 -0.90
N ASP A 205 1.18 10.63 -1.48
CA ASP A 205 0.47 11.87 -1.08
C ASP A 205 -0.90 12.05 -1.79
N THR A 206 -1.28 11.05 -2.56
CA THR A 206 -2.54 11.02 -3.31
C THR A 206 -3.71 10.48 -2.49
N GLY A 207 -3.44 10.05 -1.26
CA GLY A 207 -4.40 9.41 -0.36
C GLY A 207 -4.52 7.90 -0.59
N ILE A 208 -5.65 7.33 -0.15
CA ILE A 208 -5.98 5.90 -0.32
C ILE A 208 -7.37 5.74 -0.92
N HIS A 209 -7.51 4.80 -1.85
CA HIS A 209 -8.81 4.32 -2.32
C HIS A 209 -9.05 2.92 -1.78
N PRO A 210 -9.83 2.75 -0.69
CA PRO A 210 -10.02 1.46 -0.06
C PRO A 210 -10.60 0.45 -1.05
N GLY A 211 -9.91 -0.67 -1.24
CA GLY A 211 -10.35 -1.74 -2.14
C GLY A 211 -10.30 -1.42 -3.63
N SER A 212 -9.50 -0.42 -4.07
CA SER A 212 -9.29 -0.14 -5.51
C SER A 212 -8.70 -1.33 -6.25
N GLY A 213 -7.76 -2.04 -5.62
CA GLY A 213 -7.18 -3.27 -6.11
C GLY A 213 -8.19 -4.41 -6.09
N ILE A 214 -9.15 -4.39 -5.15
CA ILE A 214 -10.22 -5.40 -5.01
C ILE A 214 -11.40 -5.12 -5.98
N GLY A 215 -11.31 -4.08 -6.81
CA GLY A 215 -12.34 -3.71 -7.78
C GLY A 215 -13.53 -2.93 -7.20
N ASN A 216 -13.47 -2.55 -5.91
CA ASN A 216 -14.54 -1.84 -5.24
C ASN A 216 -14.35 -0.32 -5.43
N LYS A 217 -15.31 0.36 -6.07
CA LYS A 217 -15.29 1.82 -6.28
C LYS A 217 -15.79 2.55 -5.03
N ARG A 218 -15.14 2.34 -3.89
CA ARG A 218 -15.47 3.08 -2.67
C ARG A 218 -14.90 4.49 -2.73
N ARG A 219 -15.55 5.40 -2.01
CA ARG A 219 -15.08 6.78 -1.86
C ARG A 219 -13.75 6.76 -1.11
N GLY A 220 -12.69 7.25 -1.76
CA GLY A 220 -11.35 7.28 -1.20
C GLY A 220 -11.20 8.30 -0.06
N LEU A 221 -10.08 8.20 0.65
CA LEU A 221 -9.56 9.24 1.53
C LEU A 221 -8.55 10.05 0.74
N THR A 222 -8.97 11.17 0.18
CA THR A 222 -8.11 12.07 -0.61
C THR A 222 -8.26 13.50 -0.13
N LYS A 223 -7.30 14.35 -0.50
CA LYS A 223 -7.34 15.78 -0.20
C LYS A 223 -8.59 16.45 -0.73
N ASP A 224 -9.06 16.07 -1.92
CA ASP A 224 -10.26 16.65 -2.53
C ASP A 224 -11.54 16.31 -1.75
N ILE A 225 -11.56 15.16 -1.08
CA ILE A 225 -12.72 14.69 -0.33
C ILE A 225 -12.71 15.24 1.10
N LEU A 226 -11.55 15.24 1.76
CA LEU A 226 -11.42 15.61 3.16
C LEU A 226 -11.07 17.08 3.39
N GLY A 227 -10.57 17.78 2.37
CA GLY A 227 -10.09 19.16 2.46
C GLY A 227 -8.73 19.32 3.16
N VAL A 228 -8.13 18.22 3.62
CA VAL A 228 -6.86 18.15 4.34
C VAL A 228 -5.88 17.27 3.54
N PRO A 229 -4.58 17.59 3.46
CA PRO A 229 -3.59 16.69 2.87
C PRO A 229 -3.71 15.26 3.42
N VAL A 230 -3.61 14.25 2.54
CA VAL A 230 -3.71 12.84 2.92
C VAL A 230 -2.50 12.09 2.39
N ILE A 231 -1.77 11.44 3.28
CA ILE A 231 -0.75 10.45 2.91
C ILE A 231 -1.37 9.06 3.08
N GLY A 232 -1.31 8.25 2.04
CA GLY A 232 -1.63 6.83 2.08
C GLY A 232 -0.38 5.99 2.31
N ILE A 233 -0.44 5.07 3.26
CA ILE A 233 0.52 3.99 3.45
C ILE A 233 -0.19 2.67 3.15
N GLY A 234 0.40 1.87 2.27
CA GLY A 234 -0.20 0.61 1.86
C GLY A 234 0.80 -0.53 1.80
N VAL A 235 0.40 -1.70 2.29
CA VAL A 235 1.19 -2.93 2.24
C VAL A 235 0.38 -4.00 1.51
N PRO A 236 0.92 -4.64 0.46
CA PRO A 236 0.21 -5.73 -0.19
C PRO A 236 0.21 -6.99 0.68
N THR A 237 -0.98 -7.42 1.09
CA THR A 237 -1.17 -8.59 1.96
C THR A 237 -1.86 -9.75 1.24
N VAL A 238 -2.48 -9.44 0.10
CA VAL A 238 -3.24 -10.39 -0.72
C VAL A 238 -2.92 -10.24 -2.19
N VAL A 239 -3.20 -11.30 -2.94
CA VAL A 239 -3.21 -11.33 -4.40
C VAL A 239 -4.48 -12.02 -4.87
N TYR A 240 -4.96 -11.70 -6.06
CA TYR A 240 -6.09 -12.42 -6.65
C TYR A 240 -5.72 -13.83 -7.10
N ALA A 241 -6.68 -14.75 -6.95
CA ALA A 241 -6.55 -16.10 -7.48
C ALA A 241 -6.34 -16.08 -9.01
N SER A 242 -7.06 -15.21 -9.73
CA SER A 242 -6.89 -15.03 -11.17
C SER A 242 -5.45 -14.68 -11.55
N THR A 243 -4.79 -13.84 -10.76
CA THR A 243 -3.39 -13.46 -10.91
C THR A 243 -2.44 -14.63 -10.65
N ILE A 244 -2.68 -15.45 -9.62
CA ILE A 244 -1.87 -16.65 -9.36
C ILE A 244 -1.95 -17.64 -10.51
N VAL A 245 -3.16 -17.90 -11.02
CA VAL A 245 -3.36 -18.83 -12.14
C VAL A 245 -2.64 -18.33 -13.39
N ASN A 246 -2.77 -17.03 -13.70
CA ASN A 246 -2.10 -16.42 -14.84
C ASN A 246 -0.57 -16.51 -14.74
N ASN A 247 0.01 -16.16 -13.60
CA ASN A 247 1.45 -16.26 -13.36
C ASN A 247 1.93 -17.73 -13.44
N THR A 248 1.13 -18.67 -12.92
CA THR A 248 1.45 -20.10 -13.00
C THR A 248 1.48 -20.57 -14.45
N MET A 249 0.54 -20.12 -15.28
CA MET A 249 0.55 -20.42 -16.72
C MET A 249 1.84 -19.90 -17.38
N ASP A 250 2.24 -18.66 -17.11
CA ASP A 250 3.50 -18.09 -17.62
C ASP A 250 4.73 -18.90 -17.23
N LEU A 251 4.81 -19.32 -15.96
CA LEU A 251 5.91 -20.15 -15.47
C LEU A 251 5.94 -21.52 -16.18
N VAL A 252 4.79 -22.16 -16.36
CA VAL A 252 4.67 -23.42 -17.09
C VAL A 252 5.10 -23.24 -18.55
N PHE A 253 4.62 -22.20 -19.24
CA PHE A 253 5.03 -21.91 -20.62
C PHE A 253 6.54 -21.66 -20.73
N GLY A 254 7.08 -20.81 -19.85
CA GLY A 254 8.50 -20.48 -19.81
C GLY A 254 9.38 -21.70 -19.53
N HIS A 255 8.97 -22.57 -18.61
CA HIS A 255 9.68 -23.81 -18.29
C HIS A 255 9.63 -24.78 -19.47
N MET A 256 8.46 -24.99 -20.08
CA MET A 256 8.30 -25.88 -21.22
C MET A 256 9.09 -25.43 -22.44
N LYS A 257 9.15 -24.12 -22.72
CA LYS A 257 9.97 -23.55 -23.80
C LYS A 257 11.47 -23.82 -23.63
N LYS A 258 11.94 -23.94 -22.39
CA LYS A 258 13.34 -24.30 -22.10
C LYS A 258 13.64 -25.80 -22.28
N HIS A 259 12.62 -26.66 -22.13
CA HIS A 259 12.80 -28.12 -22.12
C HIS A 259 12.35 -28.84 -23.39
N THR A 260 11.59 -28.19 -24.28
CA THR A 260 11.22 -28.79 -25.56
C THR A 260 11.05 -27.74 -26.65
N GLU A 261 11.54 -28.02 -27.86
CA GLU A 261 11.30 -27.19 -29.05
C GLU A 261 9.87 -27.36 -29.60
N LYS A 262 9.11 -28.35 -29.10
CA LYS A 262 7.73 -28.63 -29.52
C LYS A 262 6.67 -27.86 -28.71
N THR A 263 7.03 -26.79 -28.01
CA THR A 263 6.12 -26.01 -27.16
C THR A 263 4.86 -25.57 -27.92
N GLY A 264 5.02 -25.12 -29.17
CA GLY A 264 3.89 -24.68 -30.01
C GLY A 264 2.88 -25.79 -30.32
N ALA A 265 3.32 -27.05 -30.45
CA ALA A 265 2.42 -28.17 -30.70
C ALA A 265 1.67 -28.64 -29.43
N LEU A 266 2.25 -28.40 -28.24
CA LEU A 266 1.67 -28.80 -26.96
C LEU A 266 0.61 -27.83 -26.46
N PHE A 267 0.82 -26.53 -26.72
CA PHE A 267 -0.08 -25.49 -26.24
C PHE A 267 -0.98 -24.89 -27.32
N GLY A 268 -0.61 -25.02 -28.61
CA GLY A 268 -1.40 -24.54 -29.74
C GLY A 268 -1.90 -23.11 -29.51
N VAL A 269 -3.21 -22.91 -29.73
CA VAL A 269 -3.90 -21.63 -29.56
C VAL A 269 -3.65 -21.01 -28.18
N PHE A 270 -3.56 -21.79 -27.10
CA PHE A 270 -3.35 -21.30 -25.74
C PHE A 270 -1.99 -20.60 -25.53
N GLY A 271 -0.96 -21.02 -26.27
CA GLY A 271 0.37 -20.41 -26.20
C GLY A 271 0.48 -19.08 -26.95
N ASP A 272 -0.43 -18.85 -27.92
CA ASP A 272 -0.46 -17.65 -28.76
C ASP A 272 -1.49 -16.61 -28.28
N MET A 273 -2.29 -16.92 -27.25
CA MET A 273 -3.26 -16.00 -26.67
C MET A 273 -2.57 -14.78 -26.06
N GLN A 274 -3.14 -13.61 -26.27
CA GLN A 274 -2.69 -12.40 -25.58
C GLN A 274 -3.06 -12.49 -24.09
N GLU A 275 -2.28 -11.83 -23.22
CA GLU A 275 -2.46 -11.86 -21.75
C GLU A 275 -3.91 -11.55 -21.35
N ASN A 276 -4.55 -10.58 -22.00
CA ASN A 276 -5.93 -10.18 -21.73
C ASN A 276 -6.96 -11.28 -22.06
N GLU A 277 -6.77 -12.04 -23.14
CA GLU A 277 -7.66 -13.14 -23.52
C GLU A 277 -7.49 -14.32 -22.56
N ARG A 278 -6.24 -14.63 -22.18
CA ARG A 278 -5.94 -15.68 -21.21
C ARG A 278 -6.52 -15.37 -19.83
N LEU A 279 -6.40 -14.11 -19.38
CA LEU A 279 -7.03 -13.64 -18.14
C LEU A 279 -8.56 -13.73 -18.21
N GLY A 280 -9.17 -13.42 -19.36
CA GLY A 280 -10.60 -13.59 -19.59
C GLY A 280 -11.06 -15.03 -19.35
N LEU A 281 -10.34 -16.01 -19.94
CA LEU A 281 -10.60 -17.43 -19.72
C LEU A 281 -10.44 -17.85 -18.26
N VAL A 282 -9.34 -17.43 -17.61
CA VAL A 282 -9.08 -17.73 -16.20
C VAL A 282 -10.24 -17.22 -15.33
N LYS A 283 -10.76 -16.02 -15.61
CA LYS A 283 -11.89 -15.46 -14.87
C LYS A 283 -13.20 -16.20 -15.15
N GLU A 284 -13.49 -16.60 -16.40
CA GLU A 284 -14.67 -17.43 -16.72
C GLU A 284 -14.62 -18.79 -15.99
N VAL A 285 -13.45 -19.39 -15.87
CA VAL A 285 -13.25 -20.65 -15.13
C VAL A 285 -13.42 -20.47 -13.62
N LEU A 286 -13.03 -19.31 -13.08
CA LEU A 286 -13.16 -19.01 -11.66
C LEU A 286 -14.56 -18.48 -11.27
N GLN A 287 -15.34 -17.95 -12.22
CA GLN A 287 -16.69 -17.40 -11.97
C GLN A 287 -17.66 -18.39 -11.28
N PRO A 288 -17.68 -19.70 -11.61
CA PRO A 288 -18.51 -20.68 -10.89
C PRO A 288 -18.15 -20.85 -9.41
N LEU A 289 -16.92 -20.48 -9.00
CA LEU A 289 -16.48 -20.50 -7.60
C LEU A 289 -16.94 -19.24 -6.82
N GLY A 290 -17.52 -18.25 -7.50
CA GLY A 290 -17.99 -17.00 -6.91
C GLY A 290 -17.23 -15.77 -7.42
N HIS A 291 -17.09 -14.75 -6.56
CA HIS A 291 -16.27 -13.56 -6.84
C HIS A 291 -14.78 -13.91 -6.86
N ASP A 292 -13.93 -13.05 -7.46
CA ASP A 292 -12.48 -13.26 -7.54
C ASP A 292 -11.91 -13.43 -6.12
N LEU A 293 -11.38 -14.62 -5.83
CA LEU A 293 -10.90 -14.99 -4.51
C LEU A 293 -9.60 -14.23 -4.20
N LEU A 294 -9.48 -13.75 -2.97
CA LEU A 294 -8.22 -13.24 -2.45
C LEU A 294 -7.44 -14.38 -1.82
N VAL A 295 -6.15 -14.42 -2.12
CA VAL A 295 -5.20 -15.43 -1.64
C VAL A 295 -4.10 -14.73 -0.86
N THR A 296 -3.80 -15.27 0.31
CA THR A 296 -2.75 -14.79 1.22
C THR A 296 -1.91 -15.98 1.69
N PRO A 297 -0.63 -15.79 2.06
CA PRO A 297 0.14 -16.79 2.76
C PRO A 297 -0.56 -17.29 4.03
N LYS A 298 -0.24 -18.53 4.43
CA LYS A 298 -0.83 -19.17 5.62
C LYS A 298 -0.44 -18.48 6.93
N GLU A 299 0.81 -18.00 7.01
CA GLU A 299 1.41 -17.35 8.18
C GLU A 299 1.26 -15.82 8.10
N ILE A 300 0.12 -15.36 7.57
CA ILE A 300 -0.15 -13.93 7.39
C ILE A 300 -0.37 -13.21 8.72
N ASP A 301 -0.88 -13.91 9.73
CA ASP A 301 -1.07 -13.42 11.09
C ASP A 301 0.19 -12.78 11.67
N LYS A 302 1.28 -13.57 11.74
CA LYS A 302 2.56 -13.08 12.26
C LYS A 302 3.10 -11.93 11.40
N PHE A 303 3.00 -12.05 10.08
CA PHE A 303 3.50 -11.01 9.19
C PHE A 303 2.77 -9.68 9.39
N ILE A 304 1.45 -9.71 9.56
CA ILE A 304 0.63 -8.51 9.74
C ILE A 304 0.96 -7.80 11.06
N GLU A 305 1.20 -8.55 12.13
CA GLU A 305 1.67 -8.00 13.41
C GLU A 305 3.06 -7.36 13.26
N ASP A 306 4.01 -8.10 12.68
CA ASP A 306 5.38 -7.65 12.46
C ASP A 306 5.43 -6.36 11.62
N ILE A 307 4.70 -6.31 10.50
CA ILE A 307 4.70 -5.14 9.62
C ILE A 307 3.93 -3.96 10.21
N ALA A 308 2.90 -4.22 11.02
CA ALA A 308 2.20 -3.18 11.76
C ALA A 308 3.16 -2.48 12.73
N ASN A 309 3.98 -3.26 13.45
CA ASN A 309 5.01 -2.74 14.35
C ASN A 309 6.09 -1.96 13.59
N VAL A 310 6.56 -2.45 12.45
CA VAL A 310 7.53 -1.72 11.60
C VAL A 310 6.98 -0.36 11.17
N ILE A 311 5.73 -0.31 10.69
CA ILE A 311 5.10 0.94 10.24
C ILE A 311 4.85 1.87 11.42
N ALA A 312 4.34 1.37 12.54
CA ALA A 312 4.06 2.17 13.73
C ALA A 312 5.36 2.75 14.32
N SER A 313 6.41 1.94 14.47
CA SER A 313 7.73 2.39 14.92
C SER A 313 8.31 3.44 13.98
N GLY A 314 8.26 3.18 12.68
CA GLY A 314 8.73 4.11 11.66
C GLY A 314 7.96 5.44 11.67
N LEU A 315 6.64 5.41 11.87
CA LEU A 315 5.80 6.61 12.02
C LEU A 315 6.10 7.35 13.32
N ASN A 316 6.25 6.66 14.44
CA ASN A 316 6.56 7.27 15.73
C ASN A 316 7.90 8.02 15.65
N ALA A 317 8.94 7.39 15.09
CA ALA A 317 10.25 8.03 14.89
C ALA A 317 10.21 9.20 13.88
N ALA A 318 9.39 9.12 12.82
CA ALA A 318 9.29 10.20 11.84
C ALA A 318 8.42 11.39 12.30
N LEU A 319 7.44 11.14 13.18
CA LEU A 319 6.50 12.17 13.64
C LEU A 319 7.00 12.91 14.90
N HIS A 320 7.78 12.25 15.76
CA HIS A 320 8.27 12.79 17.01
C HIS A 320 9.81 12.86 17.00
N GLU A 321 10.40 14.05 17.02
CA GLU A 321 11.86 14.22 17.14
C GLU A 321 12.43 13.67 18.45
N ALA A 322 11.60 13.58 19.50
CA ALA A 322 11.99 12.99 20.78
C ALA A 322 12.02 11.45 20.77
N VAL A 323 11.52 10.81 19.70
CA VAL A 323 11.49 9.37 19.53
C VAL A 323 12.51 8.98 18.48
N ASP A 324 13.39 8.05 18.82
CA ASP A 324 14.37 7.48 17.92
C ASP A 324 14.24 5.95 17.88
N THR A 325 15.03 5.30 17.03
CA THR A 325 15.02 3.84 16.87
C THR A 325 15.43 3.10 18.13
N ASP A 326 16.15 3.75 19.06
CA ASP A 326 16.65 3.14 20.28
C ASP A 326 15.57 3.14 21.38
N ASN A 327 14.64 4.10 21.35
CA ASN A 327 13.59 4.24 22.35
C ASN A 327 12.18 3.90 21.84
N VAL A 328 11.97 3.74 20.54
CA VAL A 328 10.63 3.49 19.96
C VAL A 328 9.98 2.21 20.49
N ALA A 329 10.78 1.18 20.76
CA ALA A 329 10.32 -0.09 21.32
C ALA A 329 9.69 0.05 22.71
N ALA A 330 9.98 1.14 23.45
CA ALA A 330 9.32 1.42 24.73
C ALA A 330 7.89 1.96 24.57
N PHE A 331 7.50 2.33 23.35
CA PHE A 331 6.24 3.00 23.03
C PHE A 331 5.34 2.21 22.08
N THR A 332 5.83 1.10 21.53
CA THR A 332 5.07 0.10 20.78
C THR A 332 4.82 -1.13 21.66
N HIS A 333 3.68 -1.80 21.49
CA HIS A 333 3.22 -2.90 22.34
C HIS A 333 3.40 -4.29 21.72
#